data_AF-A0A2T0AF44-F1
#
_entry.id   AF-A0A2T0AF44-F1
#
_cell.length_a   1.000
_cell.length_b   1.000
_cell.length_c   1.000
_cell.angle_alpha   90.00
_cell.angle_beta   90.00
_cell.angle_gamma   90.00
#
_symmetry.space_group_name_H-M   'P 1'
#
loop_
_entity.id
_entity.type
_entity.pdbx_description
1 polymer ?
#
loop_
_entity_poly.entity_id
_entity_poly.type
_entity_poly.pdbx_seq_one_letter_code
_entity_poly.pdbx_strand_id
1 'polypeptide(L)'
;MALQSGTIAKAWLKEDRNYTYTELLGRFFSLLYQLHPSLSHGAGKKKYTIPRPQLFREGNKRSIFANIADLCKRMHHQPEHVTQFLFAELGMNGSVDGSSRLVIKGRFQQKQIETVL
;
A
#
# COMPACT_ATOMS: atom_id res chain seq x y z
N MET A 1 -11.75 23.44 20.17
CA MET A 1 -11.73 24.49 19.13
C MET A 1 -11.78 23.78 17.79
N ALA A 2 -12.98 23.67 17.21
CA ALA A 2 -13.27 22.82 16.07
C ALA A 2 -12.76 23.46 14.77
N LEU A 3 -11.90 22.75 14.03
CA LEU A 3 -11.49 23.14 12.68
C LEU A 3 -12.69 22.91 11.76
N GLN A 4 -13.40 24.00 11.45
CA GLN A 4 -14.44 24.02 10.43
C GLN A 4 -13.83 23.59 9.10
N SER A 5 -14.29 22.46 8.59
CA SER A 5 -14.13 22.02 7.21
C SER A 5 -14.88 22.98 6.29
N GLY A 6 -14.34 24.20 6.14
CA GLY A 6 -14.87 25.20 5.24
C GLY A 6 -14.56 24.78 3.82
N THR A 7 -15.59 24.44 3.05
CA THR A 7 -15.56 24.54 1.59
C THR A 7 -14.89 25.86 1.24
N ILE A 8 -13.67 25.82 0.73
CA ILE A 8 -12.96 27.01 0.27
C ILE A 8 -13.71 27.44 -1.00
N ALA A 9 -14.76 28.24 -0.82
CA ALA A 9 -15.49 28.87 -1.89
C ALA A 9 -14.44 29.58 -2.75
N LYS A 10 -14.45 29.32 -4.06
CA LYS A 10 -13.55 29.96 -5.05
C LYS A 10 -13.91 31.45 -5.19
N ALA A 11 -13.80 32.21 -4.11
CA ALA A 11 -14.18 33.62 -4.03
C ALA A 11 -13.36 34.47 -5.01
N TRP A 12 -12.15 34.02 -5.33
CA TRP A 12 -11.24 34.60 -6.33
C TRP A 12 -11.62 34.32 -7.80
N LEU A 13 -12.65 33.51 -8.09
CA LEU A 13 -13.05 33.24 -9.48
C LEU A 13 -13.80 34.43 -10.13
N LYS A 14 -14.05 35.50 -9.38
CA LYS A 14 -14.88 36.64 -9.78
C LYS A 14 -14.19 38.00 -9.64
N GLU A 15 -13.00 38.08 -9.06
CA GLU A 15 -12.28 39.34 -8.85
C GLU A 15 -10.82 39.22 -9.31
N ASP A 16 -10.35 40.21 -10.07
CA ASP A 16 -8.97 40.36 -10.55
C ASP A 16 -8.06 40.89 -9.42
N ARG A 17 -7.95 40.14 -8.32
CA ARG A 17 -7.14 40.49 -7.14
C ARG A 17 -6.05 39.46 -6.89
N ASN A 18 -4.92 39.91 -6.34
CA ASN A 18 -3.82 39.03 -5.96
C ASN A 18 -4.26 38.03 -4.87
N TYR A 19 -3.95 36.75 -5.08
CA TYR A 19 -4.26 35.67 -4.13
C TYR A 19 -3.54 35.84 -2.80
N THR A 20 -4.21 35.53 -1.69
CA THR A 20 -3.56 35.44 -0.37
C THR A 20 -2.89 34.08 -0.17
N TYR A 21 -1.81 34.05 0.62
CA TYR A 21 -1.04 32.82 0.89
C TYR A 21 -1.91 31.68 1.41
N THR A 22 -2.88 31.97 2.28
CA THR A 22 -3.80 30.97 2.86
C THR A 22 -4.72 30.34 1.82
N GLU A 23 -5.15 31.10 0.80
CA GLU A 23 -5.99 30.60 -0.32
C GLU A 23 -5.18 29.69 -1.24
N LEU A 24 -3.95 30.08 -1.59
CA LEU A 24 -3.01 29.27 -2.37
C LEU A 24 -2.68 27.96 -1.65
N LEU A 25 -2.39 28.04 -0.35
CA LEU A 25 -2.06 26.89 0.49
C LEU A 25 -3.24 25.92 0.59
N GLY A 26 -4.45 26.44 0.83
CA GLY A 26 -5.67 25.64 0.86
C GLY A 26 -5.95 24.94 -0.47
N ARG A 27 -5.71 25.63 -1.60
CA ARG A 27 -5.81 25.02 -2.93
C ARG A 27 -4.76 23.94 -3.16
N PHE A 28 -3.51 24.18 -2.77
CA PHE A 28 -2.43 23.21 -2.91
C PHE A 28 -2.76 21.92 -2.17
N PHE A 29 -3.13 22.01 -0.89
CA PHE A 29 -3.52 20.83 -0.13
C PHE A 29 -4.77 20.15 -0.71
N SER A 30 -5.76 20.91 -1.15
CA SER A 30 -6.95 20.34 -1.79
C SER A 30 -6.62 19.56 -3.07
N LEU A 31 -5.75 20.11 -3.93
CA LEU A 31 -5.27 19.45 -5.14
C LEU A 31 -4.40 18.24 -4.82
N LEU A 32 -3.49 18.37 -3.85
CA LEU A 32 -2.62 17.29 -3.40
C LEU A 32 -3.45 16.09 -2.96
N TYR A 33 -4.54 16.30 -2.22
CA TYR A 33 -5.41 15.21 -1.78
C TYR A 33 -6.29 14.61 -2.89
N GLN A 34 -6.71 15.42 -3.87
CA GLN A 34 -7.46 14.92 -5.03
C GLN A 34 -6.58 14.06 -5.96
N LEU A 35 -5.34 14.48 -6.18
CA LEU A 35 -4.40 13.80 -7.07
C LEU A 35 -3.69 12.63 -6.39
N HIS A 36 -3.38 12.76 -5.10
CA HIS A 36 -2.67 11.74 -4.31
C HIS A 36 -3.44 11.43 -3.03
N PRO A 37 -4.53 10.63 -3.12
CA PRO A 37 -5.33 10.24 -1.96
C PRO A 37 -4.55 9.43 -0.91
N SER A 38 -3.34 8.95 -1.23
CA SER A 38 -2.41 8.29 -0.31
C SER A 38 -1.69 9.26 0.64
N LEU A 39 -1.61 10.56 0.32
CA LEU A 39 -0.86 11.58 1.06
C LEU A 39 -1.75 12.46 1.96
N SER A 40 -3.03 12.14 2.11
CA SER A 40 -3.91 12.94 2.95
C SER A 40 -3.47 12.93 4.41
N HIS A 41 -3.51 14.09 5.07
CA HIS A 41 -2.99 14.36 6.43
C HIS A 41 -3.61 13.50 7.56
N GLY A 42 -4.44 12.50 7.23
CA GLY A 42 -5.04 11.51 8.12
C GLY A 42 -4.74 10.05 7.73
N ALA A 43 -4.00 9.79 6.65
CA ALA A 43 -3.40 8.49 6.37
C ALA A 43 -2.17 8.27 7.28
N GLY A 44 -2.32 8.56 8.58
CA GLY A 44 -1.35 8.16 9.58
C GLY A 44 -1.15 6.67 9.44
N LYS A 45 0.04 6.28 8.95
CA LYS A 45 0.53 4.90 8.79
C LYS A 45 -0.63 3.92 8.73
N LYS A 46 -1.38 3.88 7.62
CA LYS A 46 -2.59 3.04 7.51
C LYS A 46 -2.24 1.68 8.08
N LYS A 47 -2.73 1.38 9.29
CA LYS A 47 -2.39 0.16 10.00
C LYS A 47 -3.12 -0.93 9.25
N TYR A 48 -2.46 -1.53 8.27
CA TYR A 48 -3.01 -2.67 7.57
C TYR A 48 -3.16 -3.78 8.60
N THR A 49 -4.39 -4.22 8.85
CA THR A 49 -4.61 -5.50 9.53
C THR A 49 -4.25 -6.57 8.50
N ILE A 50 -2.96 -6.90 8.45
CA ILE A 50 -2.39 -7.92 7.59
C ILE A 50 -2.90 -9.28 8.10
N PRO A 51 -3.64 -10.06 7.30
CA PRO A 51 -4.03 -11.41 7.68
C PRO A 51 -2.81 -12.29 7.86
N ARG A 52 -2.90 -13.30 8.75
CA ARG A 52 -1.75 -14.18 9.02
C ARG A 52 -1.27 -14.86 7.73
N PRO A 53 0.04 -14.86 7.43
CA PRO A 53 0.56 -15.45 6.19
C PRO A 53 0.45 -16.97 6.23
N GLN A 54 -0.26 -17.60 5.30
CA GLN A 54 -0.40 -19.07 5.27
C GLN A 54 0.68 -19.69 4.37
N LEU A 55 1.69 -20.31 4.99
CA LEU A 55 2.79 -20.98 4.31
C LEU A 55 2.70 -22.49 4.47
N PHE A 56 2.57 -23.20 3.36
CA PHE A 56 2.58 -24.66 3.28
C PHE A 56 3.90 -25.16 2.71
N ARG A 57 4.28 -26.40 3.05
CA ARG A 57 5.47 -27.05 2.51
C ARG A 57 5.06 -28.16 1.57
N GLU A 58 5.47 -28.05 0.31
CA GLU A 58 5.29 -29.09 -0.70
C GLU A 58 6.58 -29.91 -0.76
N GLY A 59 6.83 -30.73 0.27
CA GLY A 59 8.07 -31.49 0.41
C GLY A 59 9.26 -30.69 0.98
N ASN A 60 10.49 -31.12 0.67
CA ASN A 60 11.70 -30.59 1.34
C ASN A 60 12.34 -29.38 0.63
N LYS A 61 12.07 -29.18 -0.66
CA LYS A 61 12.70 -28.13 -1.50
C LYS A 61 11.72 -27.09 -2.03
N ARG A 62 10.44 -27.19 -1.70
CA ARG A 62 9.38 -26.34 -2.26
C ARG A 62 8.43 -25.90 -1.14
N SER A 63 8.18 -24.59 -1.07
CA SER A 63 7.23 -23.98 -0.15
C SER A 63 6.18 -23.21 -0.95
N ILE A 64 4.94 -23.21 -0.47
CA ILE A 64 3.80 -22.56 -1.13
C ILE A 64 3.21 -21.52 -0.19
N PHE A 65 3.14 -20.29 -0.65
CA PHE A 65 2.43 -19.22 0.02
C PHE A 65 1.03 -19.11 -0.57
N ALA A 66 0.03 -19.56 0.18
CA ALA A 66 -1.34 -19.66 -0.30
C ALA A 66 -2.08 -18.31 -0.34
N ASN A 67 -1.82 -17.41 0.61
CA ASN A 67 -2.63 -16.21 0.85
C ASN A 67 -2.02 -14.90 0.30
N ILE A 68 -1.09 -14.99 -0.67
CA ILE A 68 -0.36 -13.80 -1.15
C ILE A 68 -1.27 -12.82 -1.91
N ALA A 69 -2.23 -13.34 -2.68
CA ALA A 69 -3.14 -12.50 -3.46
C ALA A 69 -4.02 -11.61 -2.57
N ASP A 70 -4.55 -12.17 -1.49
CA ASP A 70 -5.38 -11.42 -0.54
C ASP A 70 -4.54 -10.43 0.29
N LEU A 71 -3.29 -10.79 0.61
CA LEU A 71 -2.33 -9.87 1.23
C LEU A 71 -2.06 -8.66 0.33
N CYS A 72 -1.78 -8.88 -0.95
CA CYS A 72 -1.53 -7.81 -1.91
C CYS A 72 -2.75 -6.88 -2.05
N LYS A 73 -3.95 -7.45 -2.15
CA LYS A 73 -5.22 -6.69 -2.21
C LYS A 73 -5.43 -5.82 -0.98
N ARG A 74 -5.13 -6.34 0.21
CA ARG A 74 -5.33 -5.63 1.49
C ARG A 74 -4.31 -4.51 1.71
N MET A 75 -3.12 -4.65 1.15
CA MET A 75 -2.09 -3.61 1.13
C MET A 75 -2.27 -2.61 -0.02
N HIS A 76 -3.24 -2.83 -0.93
CA HIS A 76 -3.42 -2.05 -2.16
C HIS A 76 -2.18 -2.00 -3.06
N HIS A 77 -1.38 -3.08 -3.05
CA HIS A 77 -0.21 -3.22 -3.92
C HIS A 77 -0.42 -4.32 -4.94
N GLN A 78 0.20 -4.14 -6.12
CA GLN A 78 0.16 -5.17 -7.15
C GLN A 78 1.00 -6.39 -6.74
N PRO A 79 0.53 -7.61 -7.05
CA PRO A 79 1.20 -8.84 -6.64
C PRO A 79 2.62 -8.97 -7.23
N GLU A 80 2.85 -8.40 -8.41
CA GLU A 80 4.17 -8.37 -9.05
C GLU A 80 5.21 -7.62 -8.21
N HIS A 81 4.83 -6.49 -7.61
CA HIS A 81 5.75 -5.69 -6.79
C HIS A 81 6.06 -6.39 -5.47
N VAL A 82 5.04 -6.97 -4.84
CA VAL A 82 5.19 -7.67 -3.56
C VAL A 82 6.05 -8.93 -3.74
N THR A 83 5.84 -9.67 -4.83
CA THR A 83 6.67 -10.86 -5.14
C THR A 83 8.12 -10.51 -5.44
N GLN A 84 8.38 -9.43 -6.18
CA GLN A 84 9.75 -8.93 -6.41
C GLN A 84 10.44 -8.54 -5.10
N PHE A 85 9.73 -7.84 -4.22
CA PHE A 85 10.26 -7.48 -2.90
C PHE A 85 10.61 -8.72 -2.07
N LEU A 86 9.71 -9.70 -1.99
CA LEU A 86 9.95 -10.98 -1.32
C LEU A 86 11.16 -11.73 -1.90
N PHE A 87 11.35 -11.72 -3.21
CA PHE A 87 12.51 -12.34 -3.87
C PHE A 87 13.82 -11.62 -3.55
N ALA A 88 13.80 -10.30 -3.47
CA ALA A 88 14.97 -9.50 -3.10
C ALA A 88 15.38 -9.72 -1.64
N GLU A 89 14.43 -9.68 -0.71
CA GLU A 89 14.69 -9.82 0.74
C GLU A 89 15.12 -11.25 1.13
N LEU A 90 14.46 -12.26 0.57
CA LEU A 90 14.73 -13.66 0.91
C LEU A 90 15.80 -14.30 0.01
N GLY A 91 16.30 -13.58 -0.99
CA GLY A 91 17.28 -14.08 -1.96
C GLY A 91 16.79 -15.33 -2.71
N MET A 92 15.49 -15.38 -3.03
CA MET A 92 14.84 -16.57 -3.55
C MET A 92 14.12 -16.31 -4.86
N ASN A 93 13.92 -17.36 -5.64
CA ASN A 93 13.24 -17.30 -6.94
C ASN A 93 12.02 -18.21 -6.89
N GLY A 94 10.91 -17.75 -7.48
CA GLY A 94 9.65 -18.47 -7.47
C GLY A 94 8.78 -18.12 -8.66
N SER A 95 7.61 -18.75 -8.73
CA SER A 95 6.59 -18.46 -9.72
C SER A 95 5.24 -18.35 -9.03
N VAL A 96 4.39 -17.45 -9.51
CA VAL A 96 2.97 -17.44 -9.15
C VAL A 96 2.30 -18.55 -9.96
N ASP A 97 1.55 -19.40 -9.28
CA ASP A 97 0.74 -20.46 -9.88
C ASP A 97 -0.60 -19.90 -10.38
N GLY A 98 -1.30 -20.63 -11.25
CA GLY A 98 -2.61 -20.23 -11.78
C GLY A 98 -3.69 -20.04 -10.70
N SER A 99 -3.51 -20.64 -9.52
CA SER A 99 -4.38 -20.44 -8.35
C SER A 99 -4.03 -19.18 -7.53
N SER A 100 -3.20 -18.26 -8.06
CA SER A 100 -2.73 -17.05 -7.36
C SER A 100 -1.95 -17.34 -6.06
N ARG A 101 -1.31 -18.51 -6.00
CA ARG A 101 -0.42 -18.93 -4.90
C ARG A 101 1.02 -18.73 -5.33
N LEU A 102 1.89 -18.27 -4.44
CA LEU A 102 3.31 -18.14 -4.75
C LEU A 102 4.04 -19.43 -4.42
N VAL A 103 4.64 -20.03 -5.43
CA VAL A 103 5.49 -21.21 -5.30
C VAL A 103 6.94 -20.77 -5.23
N ILE A 104 7.62 -21.20 -4.18
CA ILE A 104 8.99 -20.80 -3.87
C ILE A 104 9.88 -22.03 -3.80
N LYS A 105 11.08 -21.93 -4.40
CA LYS A 105 12.14 -22.92 -4.18
C LYS A 105 12.83 -22.65 -2.85
N GLY A 106 12.80 -23.62 -1.95
CA GLY A 106 13.44 -23.55 -0.64
C GLY A 106 12.55 -23.96 0.51
N ARG A 107 13.17 -24.04 1.69
CA ARG A 107 12.52 -24.40 2.96
C ARG A 107 12.36 -23.15 3.80
N PHE A 108 11.14 -22.62 3.85
CA PHE A 108 10.85 -21.43 4.65
C PHE A 108 9.97 -21.78 5.84
N GLN A 109 10.14 -21.02 6.93
CA GLN A 109 9.22 -21.02 8.06
C GLN A 109 8.30 -19.80 7.96
N GLN A 110 7.08 -19.94 8.46
CA GLN A 110 6.11 -18.84 8.52
C GLN A 110 6.69 -17.60 9.24
N LYS A 111 7.44 -17.80 10.33
CA LYS A 111 8.09 -16.73 11.10
C LYS A 111 9.07 -15.87 10.27
N GLN A 112 9.77 -16.48 9.32
CA GLN A 112 10.70 -15.73 8.45
C GLN A 112 9.94 -14.81 7.49
N ILE A 113 8.80 -15.29 6.99
CA ILE A 113 7.91 -14.51 6.14
C ILE A 113 7.24 -13.37 6.93
N GLU A 114 6.84 -13.62 8.18
CA GLU A 114 6.32 -12.59 9.10
C GLU A 114 7.35 -11.53 9.49
N THR A 115 8.65 -11.81 9.36
CA THR A 115 9.71 -10.82 9.65
C THR A 115 9.91 -9.85 8.48
N VAL A 116 9.65 -10.32 7.26
CA VAL A 116 9.83 -9.55 6.02
C VAL A 116 8.61 -8.69 5.68
N LEU A 117 7.40 -9.11 6.11
CA LEU A 117 6.12 -8.44 5.88
C LEU A 117 5.69 -7.58 7.08
#